data_AF-A0A4Q0AV50-F1
#
_entry.id   AF-A0A4Q0AV50-F1
#
_cell.length_a   1.000
_cell.length_b   1.000
_cell.length_c   1.000
_cell.angle_alpha   90.00
_cell.angle_beta   90.00
_cell.angle_gamma   90.00
#
_symmetry.space_group_name_H-M   'P 1'
#
loop_
_entity.id
_entity.type
_entity.pdbx_description
1 polymer ?
#
loop_
_entity_poly.entity_id
_entity_poly.type
_entity_poly.pdbx_seq_one_letter_code
_entity_poly.pdbx_strand_id
1 'polypeptide(L)' 'MTEQLTRGQQVMSVSFNPGQREDVAAIKQIFADAYDEIDKWINSKPNPSLDQESDIIHLANTAKMFLETAQMYAVKAVTR' A
#
# COMPACT_ATOMS: atom_id res chain seq x y z
N MET A 1 -23.33 -7.81 2.97
CA MET A 1 -22.60 -6.52 2.96
C MET A 1 -21.28 -6.78 2.28
N THR A 2 -20.99 -6.13 1.16
CA THR A 2 -19.63 -6.12 0.60
C THR A 2 -18.81 -5.15 1.44
N GLU A 3 -17.89 -5.66 2.26
CA GLU A 3 -16.93 -4.83 2.99
C GLU A 3 -16.11 -4.04 1.97
N GLN A 4 -16.11 -2.72 2.13
CA GLN A 4 -15.38 -1.84 1.23
C GLN A 4 -13.90 -1.93 1.58
N LEU A 5 -13.09 -2.41 0.63
CA LEU A 5 -11.63 -2.51 0.80
C LEU A 5 -11.01 -1.13 1.04
N THR A 6 -9.98 -1.08 1.89
CA THR A 6 -9.15 0.11 2.06
C THR A 6 -8.40 0.45 0.77
N ARG A 7 -7.82 1.65 0.70
CA ARG A 7 -7.05 2.06 -0.48
C ARG A 7 -5.84 1.16 -0.69
N GLY A 8 -5.08 0.87 0.35
CA GLY A 8 -3.95 -0.06 0.32
C GLY A 8 -4.37 -1.45 -0.15
N GLN A 9 -5.51 -1.96 0.34
CA GLN A 9 -6.04 -3.26 -0.07
C GLN A 9 -6.44 -3.30 -1.55
N GLN A 10 -7.02 -2.21 -2.06
CA GLN A 10 -7.33 -2.06 -3.49
C GLN A 10 -6.06 -2.04 -4.34
N VAL A 11 -5.08 -1.21 -3.97
CA VAL A 11 -3.80 -1.07 -4.68
C VAL A 11 -3.04 -2.39 -4.71
N MET A 12 -2.94 -3.09 -3.58
CA MET A 12 -2.24 -4.38 -3.49
C MET A 12 -3.07 -5.57 -4.01
N SER A 13 -4.30 -5.32 -4.49
CA SER A 13 -5.21 -6.32 -5.03
C SER A 13 -5.35 -7.54 -4.10
N VAL A 14 -5.63 -7.30 -2.81
CA VAL A 14 -5.70 -8.36 -1.78
C VAL A 14 -6.73 -9.43 -2.09
N SER A 15 -7.82 -9.07 -2.81
CA SER A 15 -8.87 -10.00 -3.23
C SER A 15 -8.46 -10.91 -4.39
N PHE A 16 -7.42 -10.55 -5.15
CA PHE A 16 -6.92 -11.37 -6.26
C PHE A 16 -5.92 -12.41 -5.76
N ASN A 17 -6.40 -13.58 -5.40
CA ASN A 17 -5.56 -14.72 -4.99
C ASN A 17 -6.04 -16.03 -5.64
N PRO A 18 -5.80 -16.25 -6.96
CA PRO A 18 -6.33 -17.40 -7.68
C PRO A 18 -5.91 -18.75 -7.09
N GLY A 19 -4.71 -18.82 -6.48
CA GLY A 19 -4.21 -20.03 -5.83
C GLY A 19 -4.69 -20.22 -4.39
N GLN A 20 -5.50 -19.29 -3.85
CA GLN A 20 -5.98 -19.28 -2.46
C GLN A 20 -4.85 -19.51 -1.44
N ARG A 21 -3.65 -19.02 -1.74
CA ARG A 21 -2.49 -19.24 -0.90
C ARG A 21 -2.46 -18.21 0.23
N GLU A 22 -2.42 -18.69 1.46
CA GLU A 22 -2.41 -17.84 2.66
C GLU A 22 -1.16 -16.95 2.73
N ASP A 23 -0.01 -17.43 2.26
CA ASP A 23 1.23 -16.66 2.24
C ASP A 23 1.17 -15.47 1.28
N VAL A 24 0.57 -15.64 0.10
CA VAL A 24 0.31 -14.54 -0.86
C VAL A 24 -0.65 -13.52 -0.24
N ALA A 25 -1.71 -13.98 0.42
CA ALA A 25 -2.66 -13.10 1.09
C ALA A 25 -1.99 -12.30 2.22
N ALA A 26 -1.18 -12.94 3.06
CA ALA A 26 -0.44 -12.31 4.13
C ALA A 26 0.56 -11.26 3.60
N ILE A 27 1.34 -11.59 2.57
CA ILE A 27 2.27 -10.64 1.94
C ILE A 27 1.50 -9.41 1.44
N LYS A 28 0.43 -9.62 0.67
CA LYS A 28 -0.36 -8.51 0.13
C LYS A 28 -0.94 -7.63 1.23
N GLN A 29 -1.42 -8.22 2.33
CA GLN A 29 -1.97 -7.47 3.45
C GLN A 29 -0.90 -6.62 4.16
N ILE A 30 0.31 -7.16 4.38
CA ILE A 30 1.43 -6.39 4.98
C ILE A 30 1.75 -5.12 4.17
N PHE A 31 1.82 -5.24 2.84
CA PHE A 31 2.08 -4.09 1.98
C PHE A 31 0.88 -3.14 1.89
N ALA A 32 -0.36 -3.65 1.97
CA ALA A 32 -1.57 -2.84 2.02
C ALA A 32 -1.60 -1.99 3.30
N ASP A 33 -1.32 -2.59 4.45
CA ASP A 33 -1.29 -1.91 5.74
C ASP A 33 -0.23 -0.79 5.78
N ALA A 34 0.96 -1.07 5.25
CA ALA A 34 2.02 -0.05 5.13
C ALA A 34 1.60 1.11 4.21
N TYR A 35 0.92 0.81 3.09
CA TYR A 35 0.42 1.84 2.18
C TYR A 35 -0.64 2.73 2.86
N ASP A 36 -1.60 2.12 3.56
CA ASP A 36 -2.65 2.83 4.27
C ASP A 36 -2.10 3.69 5.40
N GLU A 37 -1.08 3.22 6.12
CA GLU A 37 -0.42 4.00 7.17
C GLU A 37 0.22 5.27 6.59
N ILE A 38 0.93 5.17 5.45
CA ILE A 38 1.48 6.34 4.75
C ILE A 38 0.34 7.28 4.32
N ASP A 39 -0.74 6.76 3.73
CA ASP A 39 -1.87 7.58 3.28
C ASP A 39 -2.54 8.32 4.44
N LYS A 40 -2.73 7.65 5.57
CA LYS A 40 -3.26 8.23 6.80
C LYS A 40 -2.38 9.37 7.32
N TRP A 41 -1.05 9.21 7.33
CA TRP A 41 -0.13 10.24 7.80
C TRP A 41 -0.12 11.49 6.91
N ILE A 42 -0.22 11.34 5.58
CA ILE A 42 -0.31 12.49 4.68
C ILE A 42 -1.62 13.26 4.93
N ASN A 43 -2.75 12.53 5.04
CA ASN A 43 -4.08 13.14 5.13
C ASN A 43 -4.42 13.66 6.54
N SER A 44 -3.65 13.30 7.57
CA SER A 44 -3.89 13.72 8.96
C SER A 44 -3.13 14.98 9.38
N LYS A 45 -2.19 15.49 8.56
CA LYS A 45 -1.41 16.67 8.90
C LYS A 45 -2.18 17.96 8.61
N PRO A 46 -2.39 18.84 9.62
CA PRO A 46 -2.93 20.17 9.38
C PRO A 46 -1.89 21.03 8.66
N ASN A 47 -2.23 21.56 7.48
CA ASN A 47 -1.50 22.52 6.63
C ASN A 47 -0.03 22.76 7.03
N PRO A 48 0.92 21.98 6.47
CA PRO A 48 2.32 22.38 6.45
C PRO A 48 2.48 23.70 5.68
N SER A 49 3.63 24.38 5.81
CA SER A 49 3.95 25.44 4.83
C SER A 49 3.98 24.83 3.42
N LEU A 50 3.56 25.58 2.40
CA LEU A 50 3.42 25.09 1.01
C LEU A 50 4.64 24.31 0.51
N ASP A 51 5.86 24.76 0.87
CA ASP A 51 7.10 24.10 0.47
C ASP A 51 7.34 22.76 1.20
N GLN A 52 7.03 22.68 2.49
CA GLN A 52 7.16 21.43 3.27
C GLN A 52 6.08 20.41 2.90
N GLU A 53 4.89 20.89 2.52
CA GLU A 53 3.80 20.05 2.04
C GLU A 53 4.19 19.34 0.73
N SER A 54 4.82 20.07 -0.20
CA SER A 54 5.29 19.52 -1.47
C SER A 54 6.29 18.37 -1.28
N ASP A 55 7.31 18.55 -0.44
CA ASP A 55 8.34 17.54 -0.22
C ASP A 55 7.78 16.27 0.48
N ILE A 56 6.93 16.45 1.49
CA ILE A 56 6.30 15.32 2.20
C ILE A 56 5.41 14.52 1.26
N ILE A 57 4.59 15.19 0.44
CA ILE A 57 3.73 14.53 -0.54
C ILE A 57 4.59 13.80 -1.57
N HIS A 58 5.68 14.41 -2.05
CA HIS A 58 6.58 13.77 -3.00
C HIS A 58 7.21 12.50 -2.42
N LEU A 59 7.79 12.57 -1.22
CA LEU A 59 8.38 11.41 -0.54
C LEU A 59 7.37 10.30 -0.31
N ALA A 60 6.16 10.65 0.09
CA ALA A 60 5.13 9.67 0.37
C ALA A 60 4.60 8.98 -0.90
N ASN A 61 4.49 9.71 -2.02
CA ASN A 61 4.16 9.12 -3.32
C ASN A 61 5.28 8.17 -3.80
N THR A 62 6.54 8.57 -3.65
CA THR A 62 7.69 7.71 -3.97
C THR A 62 7.69 6.44 -3.12
N ALA A 63 7.45 6.55 -1.81
CA ALA A 63 7.37 5.41 -0.92
C ALA A 63 6.24 4.44 -1.31
N LYS A 64 5.04 4.95 -1.62
CA LYS A 64 3.90 4.17 -2.10
C LYS A 64 4.22 3.40 -3.38
N MET A 65 4.85 4.05 -4.37
CA MET A 65 5.30 3.41 -5.60
C MET A 65 6.31 2.27 -5.33
N PHE A 66 7.23 2.46 -4.38
CA PHE A 66 8.18 1.41 -4.00
C PHE A 66 7.50 0.25 -3.27
N LEU A 67 6.47 0.49 -2.46
CA LEU A 67 5.68 -0.57 -1.83
C LEU A 67 4.97 -1.43 -2.88
N GLU A 68 4.35 -0.83 -3.89
CA GLU A 68 3.71 -1.57 -5.00
C GLU A 68 4.71 -2.47 -5.74
N THR A 69 5.90 -1.92 -6.03
CA THR A 69 6.98 -2.66 -6.70
C THR A 69 7.49 -3.81 -5.84
N ALA A 70 7.75 -3.55 -4.55
CA ALA A 70 8.23 -4.55 -3.61
C ALA A 70 7.21 -5.67 -3.38
N GLN A 71 5.92 -5.33 -3.25
CA GLN A 71 4.83 -6.29 -3.12
C GLN A 71 4.79 -7.26 -4.31
N MET A 72 4.87 -6.74 -5.53
CA MET A 72 4.92 -7.57 -6.74
C MET A 72 6.09 -8.56 -6.70
N TYR A 73 7.30 -8.11 -6.35
CA TYR A 73 8.47 -8.99 -6.27
C TYR A 73 8.37 -10.01 -5.13
N ALA A 74 7.84 -9.61 -3.97
CA ALA A 74 7.65 -10.51 -2.83
C ALA A 74 6.67 -11.64 -3.17
N VAL A 75 5.53 -11.33 -3.79
CA VAL A 75 4.60 -12.36 -4.27
C VAL A 75 5.27 -13.27 -5.29
N LYS A 76 5.97 -12.70 -6.29
CA LYS A 76 6.72 -13.50 -7.28
C LYS A 76 7.77 -14.42 -6.66
N ALA A 77 8.41 -13.99 -5.57
CA ALA A 77 9.43 -14.80 -4.91
C ALA A 77 8.83 -16.05 -4.24
N VAL A 78 7.61 -15.95 -3.69
CA VAL A 78 6.94 -17.08 -3.04
C VAL A 78 6.09 -17.92 -4.00
N THR A 79 5.69 -17.37 -5.15
CA THR A 79 4.88 -18.07 -6.16
C THR A 79 5.65 -18.62 -7.36
N ARG A 80 6.98 -18.59 -7.32
CA ARG A 80 7.82 -19.18 -8.37
C ARG A 80 7.96 -20.69 -8.21
#